data_AF-A0A800FH84-F1
#
_entry.id   AF-A0A800FH84-F1
#
_cell.length_a   1.000
_cell.length_b   1.000
_cell.length_c   1.000
_cell.angle_alpha   90.00
_cell.angle_beta   90.00
_cell.angle_gamma   90.00
#
_symmetry.space_group_name_H-M   'P 1'
#
loop_
_entity.id
_entity.type
_entity.pdbx_description
1 polymer ?
#
loop_
_entity_poly.entity_id
_entity_poly.type
_entity_poly.pdbx_seq_one_letter_code
_entity_poly.pdbx_strand_id
1 'polypeptide(L)'
;MTLRLNSFIFILSILYSAPLKDADITEFIEARYAGADSIVYSLISEDFRYYHTPYIGLGIFTEYSDGSLLITGIVDDSLQTMLDIGDLIHEMNGQVVSANSPVITGKAGDGQRLILTKN
;
A
#
# COMPACT_ATOMS: atom_id res chain seq x y z
N MET A 1 27.02 -18.75 48.07
CA MET A 1 27.16 -17.46 47.35
C MET A 1 26.43 -17.44 46.01
N THR A 2 26.18 -18.60 45.39
CA THR A 2 25.50 -18.75 44.08
C THR A 2 23.98 -18.52 44.12
N LEU A 3 23.29 -18.98 45.17
CA LEU A 3 21.84 -18.82 45.28
C LEU A 3 21.39 -17.35 45.35
N ARG A 4 22.13 -16.52 46.11
CA ARG A 4 21.84 -15.07 46.22
C ARG A 4 22.14 -14.31 44.93
N LEU A 5 23.16 -14.72 44.19
CA LEU A 5 23.50 -14.15 42.89
C LEU A 5 22.42 -14.48 41.84
N ASN A 6 21.93 -15.72 41.82
CA ASN A 6 20.86 -16.13 40.91
C ASN A 6 19.55 -15.42 41.20
N SER A 7 19.18 -15.26 42.48
CA SER A 7 17.99 -14.49 42.86
C SER A 7 18.12 -13.01 42.48
N PHE A 8 19.32 -12.42 42.62
CA PHE A 8 19.58 -11.05 42.21
C PHE A 8 19.47 -10.87 40.69
N ILE A 9 20.02 -11.79 39.89
CA ILE A 9 19.92 -11.78 38.43
C ILE A 9 18.45 -11.94 37.98
N PHE A 10 17.69 -12.81 38.63
CA PHE A 10 16.27 -13.01 38.32
C PHE A 10 15.43 -11.75 38.57
N ILE A 11 15.65 -11.07 39.71
CA ILE A 11 14.96 -9.80 40.01
C ILE A 11 15.37 -8.72 39.00
N LEU A 12 16.65 -8.66 38.64
CA LEU A 12 17.15 -7.72 37.63
C LEU A 12 16.50 -7.96 36.26
N SER A 13 16.31 -9.23 35.84
CA SER A 13 15.66 -9.55 34.57
C SER A 13 14.20 -9.11 34.50
N ILE A 14 13.46 -9.16 35.61
CA ILE A 14 12.06 -8.70 35.67
C ILE A 14 11.99 -7.16 35.66
N LEU A 15 12.96 -6.50 36.30
CA LEU A 15 13.02 -5.03 36.33
C LEU A 15 13.47 -4.43 34.98
N TYR A 16 14.29 -5.14 34.21
CA TYR A 16 14.74 -4.73 32.87
C TYR A 16 13.83 -5.21 31.74
N SER A 17 12.82 -6.04 32.01
CA SER A 17 11.79 -6.40 31.03
C SER A 17 10.71 -5.31 30.86
N ALA A 18 11.07 -4.05 31.06
CA ALA A 18 10.20 -2.91 30.73
C ALA A 18 9.70 -3.07 29.27
N PRO A 19 8.46 -2.64 28.95
CA PRO A 19 7.83 -2.92 27.68
C PRO A 19 8.41 -1.98 26.62
N LEU A 20 9.66 -2.19 26.24
CA LEU A 20 10.27 -1.54 25.07
C LEU A 20 9.31 -1.63 23.87
N LYS A 21 8.62 -2.76 23.78
CA LYS A 21 7.58 -3.02 22.80
C LYS A 21 6.40 -2.03 22.84
N ASP A 22 5.95 -1.56 23.99
CA ASP A 22 4.75 -0.70 24.07
C ASP A 22 5.08 0.73 23.63
N ALA A 23 6.28 1.23 23.96
CA ALA A 23 6.77 2.52 23.50
C ALA A 23 6.98 2.50 21.97
N ASP A 24 7.64 1.46 21.44
CA ASP A 24 7.86 1.28 20.01
C ASP A 24 6.54 1.13 19.23
N ILE A 25 5.55 0.43 19.80
CA ILE A 25 4.20 0.32 19.22
C ILE A 25 3.51 1.68 19.20
N THR A 26 3.59 2.45 20.29
CA THR A 26 2.96 3.77 20.39
C THR A 26 3.59 4.73 19.38
N GLU A 27 4.92 4.79 19.32
CA GLU A 27 5.67 5.61 18.37
C GLU A 27 5.35 5.22 16.92
N PHE A 28 5.27 3.91 16.62
CA PHE A 28 4.86 3.44 15.31
C PHE A 28 3.46 3.93 14.93
N ILE A 29 2.48 3.83 15.85
CA ILE A 29 1.10 4.25 15.59
C ILE A 29 1.02 5.77 15.40
N GLU A 30 1.67 6.55 16.26
CA GLU A 30 1.69 8.01 16.16
C GLU A 30 2.37 8.48 14.87
N ALA A 31 3.57 7.97 14.57
CA ALA A 31 4.30 8.30 13.34
C ALA A 31 3.49 7.95 12.09
N ARG A 32 2.78 6.81 12.12
CA ARG A 32 1.91 6.35 11.04
C ARG A 32 0.75 7.32 10.77
N TYR A 33 0.06 7.79 11.81
CA TYR A 33 -1.09 8.70 11.65
C TYR A 33 -0.65 10.16 11.44
N ALA A 34 0.58 10.51 11.81
CA ALA A 34 1.18 11.81 11.55
C ALA A 34 1.85 11.93 10.17
N GLY A 35 2.01 10.83 9.42
CA GLY A 35 2.71 10.82 8.12
C GLY A 35 4.23 10.95 8.24
N ALA A 36 4.83 10.54 9.36
CA ALA A 36 6.27 10.61 9.61
C ALA A 36 6.99 9.36 9.06
N ASP A 37 7.10 9.28 7.74
CA ASP A 37 7.57 8.10 7.01
C ASP A 37 8.95 7.57 7.47
N SER A 38 9.90 8.45 7.78
CA SER A 38 11.25 8.06 8.22
C SER A 38 11.25 7.25 9.53
N ILE A 39 10.35 7.58 10.46
CA ILE A 39 10.19 6.86 11.73
C ILE A 39 9.49 5.53 11.48
N VAL A 40 8.43 5.54 10.66
CA VAL A 40 7.71 4.31 10.28
C VAL A 40 8.65 3.30 9.63
N TYR A 41 9.47 3.71 8.66
CA TYR A 41 10.43 2.84 7.98
C TYR A 41 11.56 2.35 8.90
N SER A 42 11.91 3.11 9.95
CA SER A 42 12.91 2.67 10.93
C SER A 42 12.43 1.56 11.86
N LEU A 43 11.10 1.41 12.01
CA LEU A 43 10.45 0.47 12.94
C LEU A 43 9.91 -0.79 12.26
N ILE A 44 9.99 -0.87 10.92
CA ILE A 44 9.56 -2.03 10.13
C ILE A 44 10.74 -2.65 9.40
N SER A 45 10.68 -3.95 9.12
CA SER A 45 11.69 -4.61 8.29
C SER A 45 11.68 -4.06 6.87
N GLU A 46 12.83 -4.08 6.18
CA GLU A 46 12.91 -3.72 4.75
C GLU A 46 11.93 -4.53 3.88
N ASP A 47 11.67 -5.79 4.26
CA ASP A 47 10.72 -6.69 3.58
C ASP A 47 9.27 -6.56 4.09
N PHE A 48 8.97 -5.54 4.89
CA PHE A 48 7.64 -5.38 5.47
C PHE A 48 6.60 -5.09 4.38
N ARG A 49 5.67 -6.02 4.20
CA ARG A 49 4.55 -5.86 3.28
C ARG A 49 3.35 -5.29 4.02
N TYR A 50 3.10 -4.00 3.84
CA TYR A 50 1.91 -3.34 4.35
C TYR A 50 0.70 -3.63 3.45
N TYR A 51 -0.05 -4.69 3.76
CA TYR A 51 -1.22 -5.12 2.99
C TYR A 51 -2.45 -4.22 3.12
N HIS A 52 -2.39 -3.21 4.01
CA HIS A 52 -3.45 -2.21 4.15
C HIS A 52 -3.03 -0.87 3.52
N THR A 53 -2.01 -0.89 2.65
CA THR A 53 -1.81 0.21 1.70
C THR A 53 -3.08 0.22 0.84
N PRO A 54 -3.88 1.30 0.83
CA PRO A 54 -5.06 1.31 -0.01
C PRO A 54 -4.58 1.06 -1.45
N TYR A 55 -5.03 -0.04 -2.03
CA TYR A 55 -4.85 -0.26 -3.46
C TYR A 55 -5.80 0.70 -4.14
N ILE A 56 -5.25 1.72 -4.80
CA ILE A 56 -6.02 2.74 -5.48
C ILE A 56 -5.99 2.39 -6.97
N GLY A 57 -7.16 2.39 -7.60
CA GLY A 57 -7.25 2.30 -9.06
C GLY A 57 -7.08 3.67 -9.71
N LEU A 58 -7.21 3.74 -11.04
CA LEU A 58 -7.15 5.02 -11.77
C LEU A 58 -8.41 5.88 -11.62
N GLY A 59 -9.38 5.46 -10.80
CA GLY A 59 -10.65 6.17 -10.61
C GLY A 59 -11.52 6.16 -11.87
N ILE A 60 -11.52 5.05 -12.62
CA ILE A 60 -12.31 4.88 -13.84
C ILE A 60 -13.15 3.59 -13.77
N PHE A 61 -14.26 3.59 -14.48
CA PHE A 61 -15.06 2.40 -14.77
C PHE A 61 -14.79 1.96 -16.20
N THR A 62 -14.63 0.65 -16.40
CA THR A 62 -14.38 0.08 -17.72
C THR A 62 -15.27 -1.12 -18.01
N GLU A 63 -15.56 -1.30 -19.30
CA GLU A 63 -16.22 -2.49 -19.82
C GLU A 63 -15.40 -3.07 -20.97
N TYR A 64 -15.21 -4.39 -20.99
CA TYR A 64 -14.50 -5.04 -22.08
C TYR A 64 -15.42 -5.23 -23.28
N SER A 65 -15.06 -4.66 -24.42
CA SER A 65 -15.80 -4.80 -25.67
C SER A 65 -14.85 -4.71 -26.87
N ASP A 66 -15.09 -5.54 -27.88
CA ASP A 66 -14.37 -5.54 -29.16
C ASP A 66 -12.83 -5.54 -29.07
N GLY A 67 -12.27 -6.22 -28.07
CA GLY A 67 -10.81 -6.35 -27.91
C GLY A 67 -10.18 -5.32 -26.98
N SER A 68 -10.95 -4.35 -26.49
CA SER A 68 -10.45 -3.22 -25.69
C SER A 68 -11.25 -3.04 -24.40
N LEU A 69 -10.71 -2.29 -23.44
CA LEU A 69 -11.45 -1.80 -22.28
C LEU A 69 -11.96 -0.39 -22.59
N LEU A 70 -13.27 -0.25 -22.78
CA LEU A 70 -13.96 1.03 -22.94
C LEU A 70 -14.12 1.71 -21.58
N ILE A 71 -13.71 2.96 -21.46
CA ILE A 71 -13.98 3.78 -20.28
C ILE A 71 -15.44 4.23 -20.31
N THR A 72 -16.23 3.74 -19.36
CA THR A 72 -17.68 4.02 -19.25
C THR A 72 -18.00 5.08 -18.20
N GLY A 73 -17.04 5.40 -17.33
CA GLY A 73 -17.23 6.41 -16.29
C GLY A 73 -15.91 6.81 -15.62
N ILE A 74 -15.95 7.96 -14.94
CA ILE A 74 -14.87 8.46 -14.09
C ILE A 74 -15.48 8.67 -12.71
N VAL A 75 -14.76 8.30 -11.66
CA VAL A 75 -15.16 8.57 -10.28
C VAL A 75 -15.14 10.09 -10.05
N ASP A 76 -16.21 10.66 -9.48
CA ASP A 76 -16.37 12.11 -9.34
C ASP A 76 -15.20 12.82 -8.62
N ASP A 77 -14.56 12.15 -7.66
CA ASP A 77 -13.38 12.65 -6.92
C ASP A 77 -12.04 12.13 -7.49
N SER A 78 -12.01 11.65 -8.73
CA SER A 78 -10.76 11.18 -9.36
C SER A 78 -9.79 12.33 -9.56
N LEU A 79 -8.54 12.14 -9.12
CA LEU A 79 -7.44 13.10 -9.35
C LEU A 79 -6.85 12.98 -10.77
N GLN A 80 -7.26 11.97 -11.53
CA GLN A 80 -6.71 11.70 -12.85
C GLN A 80 -7.49 12.49 -13.91
N THR A 81 -6.77 13.23 -14.77
CA THR A 81 -7.35 14.13 -15.78
C THR A 81 -6.98 13.77 -17.22
N MET A 82 -6.34 12.62 -17.44
CA MET A 82 -5.76 12.24 -18.74
C MET A 82 -6.67 11.33 -19.59
N LEU A 83 -7.75 10.85 -19.00
CA LEU A 83 -8.64 9.83 -19.55
C LEU A 83 -10.06 10.37 -19.48
N ASP A 84 -10.83 10.07 -20.51
CA ASP A 84 -12.19 10.55 -20.69
C ASP A 84 -13.13 9.37 -20.94
N ILE A 85 -14.42 9.58 -20.67
CA ILE A 85 -15.46 8.62 -21.02
C ILE A 85 -15.46 8.45 -22.55
N GLY A 86 -15.39 7.20 -23.01
CA GLY A 86 -15.29 6.85 -24.43
C GLY A 86 -13.89 6.43 -24.87
N ASP A 87 -12.84 6.70 -24.09
CA ASP A 87 -11.50 6.22 -24.42
C ASP A 87 -11.44 4.69 -24.43
N LEU A 88 -10.62 4.12 -25.32
CA LEU A 88 -10.44 2.67 -25.49
C LEU A 88 -9.02 2.27 -25.10
N ILE A 89 -8.86 1.54 -24.01
CA ILE A 89 -7.56 1.00 -23.56
C ILE A 89 -7.29 -0.33 -24.27
N HIS A 90 -6.12 -0.44 -24.90
CA HIS A 90 -5.67 -1.63 -25.64
C HIS A 90 -4.61 -2.42 -24.88
N GLU A 91 -3.71 -1.72 -24.19
CA GLU A 91 -2.64 -2.34 -23.41
C GLU A 91 -2.46 -1.69 -22.05
N MET A 92 -2.07 -2.50 -21.07
CA MET A 92 -1.72 -2.11 -19.72
C MET A 92 -0.37 -2.71 -19.34
N ASN A 93 0.59 -1.86 -18.98
CA ASN A 93 1.95 -2.26 -18.61
C ASN A 93 2.62 -3.19 -19.63
N GLY A 94 2.32 -2.99 -20.93
CA GLY A 94 2.86 -3.78 -22.03
C GLY A 94 2.17 -5.13 -22.25
N GLN A 95 1.03 -5.38 -21.63
CA GLN A 95 0.17 -6.54 -21.90
C GLN A 95 -1.15 -6.09 -22.53
N VAL A 96 -1.56 -6.79 -23.59
CA VAL A 96 -2.86 -6.56 -24.25
C VAL A 96 -3.99 -6.90 -23.29
N VAL A 97 -5.02 -6.07 -23.27
CA VAL A 97 -6.17 -6.25 -22.38
C VAL A 97 -7.11 -7.36 -22.88
N SER A 98 -7.85 -7.96 -21.97
CA SER A 98 -8.82 -9.02 -22.23
C SER A 98 -9.97 -8.95 -21.24
N ALA A 99 -11.03 -9.72 -21.47
CA ALA A 99 -12.15 -9.86 -20.53
C ALA A 99 -11.72 -10.32 -19.12
N ASN A 100 -10.56 -11.01 -19.03
CA ASN A 100 -9.99 -11.49 -17.77
C ASN A 100 -8.83 -10.61 -17.26
N SER A 101 -8.64 -9.42 -17.84
CA SER A 101 -7.59 -8.52 -17.40
C SER A 101 -7.73 -8.22 -15.90
N PRO A 102 -6.60 -8.18 -15.16
CA PRO A 102 -6.64 -7.85 -13.75
C PRO A 102 -7.21 -6.45 -13.53
N VAL A 103 -7.89 -6.27 -12.40
CA VAL A 103 -8.43 -4.97 -11.99
C VAL A 103 -7.27 -3.97 -11.91
N ILE A 104 -7.45 -2.81 -12.56
CA ILE A 104 -6.45 -1.73 -12.61
C ILE A 104 -6.28 -1.16 -11.20
N THR A 105 -5.36 -1.73 -10.44
CA THR A 105 -5.07 -1.37 -9.05
C THR A 105 -3.57 -1.40 -8.83
N GLY A 106 -3.07 -0.45 -8.04
CA GLY A 106 -1.66 -0.35 -7.68
C GLY A 106 -1.51 0.26 -6.29
N LYS A 107 -0.27 0.33 -5.78
CA LYS A 107 -0.02 1.11 -4.56
C LYS A 107 -0.21 2.58 -4.89
N ALA A 108 -0.66 3.36 -3.91
CA ALA A 108 -0.73 4.81 -4.07
C ALA A 108 0.66 5.36 -4.46
N GLY A 109 0.71 6.11 -5.57
CA GLY A 109 1.96 6.66 -6.13
C GLY A 109 2.60 5.80 -7.23
N ASP A 110 2.16 4.56 -7.44
CA ASP A 110 2.63 3.75 -8.56
C ASP A 110 2.06 4.28 -9.88
N GLY A 111 2.90 4.34 -10.92
CA GLY A 111 2.50 4.71 -12.27
C GLY A 111 1.99 3.52 -13.07
N GLN A 112 0.90 3.70 -13.81
CA GLN A 112 0.36 2.71 -14.75
C GLN A 112 0.62 3.18 -16.19
N ARG A 113 1.24 2.34 -17.03
CA ARG A 113 1.42 2.65 -18.46
C ARG A 113 0.24 2.11 -19.26
N LEU A 114 -0.47 2.99 -19.95
CA LEU A 114 -1.58 2.62 -20.83
C LEU A 114 -1.24 2.93 -22.29
N ILE A 115 -1.67 2.05 -23.20
CA ILE A 115 -1.81 2.39 -24.62
C ILE A 115 -3.31 2.42 -24.91
N LEU A 116 -3.79 3.58 -25.38
CA LEU A 116 -5.22 3.82 -25.60
C LEU A 116 -5.47 4.68 -26.84
N THR A 117 -6.69 4.60 -27.36
CA THR A 117 -7.25 5.55 -28.34
C THR A 117 -8.13 6.55 -27.60
N LYS A 118 -7.93 7.85 -27.87
CA LYS A 118 -8.78 8.92 -27.36
C LYS A 118 -10.05 9.06 -28.20
N ASN A 119 -11.17 9.36 -27.55
CA ASN A 119 -12.40 9.79 -28.22
C ASN A 119 -12.31 11.25 -28.70
#